data_AF-A0A2N7YUH0-F1
#
_entry.id   AF-A0A2N7YUH0-F1
#
_cell.length_a   1.000
_cell.length_b   1.000
_cell.length_c   1.000
_cell.angle_alpha   90.00
_cell.angle_beta   90.00
_cell.angle_gamma   90.00
#
_symmetry.space_group_name_H-M   'P 1'
#
loop_
_entity.id
_entity.type
_entity.pdbx_description
1 polymer ?
#
loop_
_entity_poly.entity_id
_entity_poly.type
_entity_poly.pdbx_seq_one_letter_code
_entity_poly.pdbx_strand_id
1 'polypeptide(L)'
;HGSMWAAHTDSRDTVTGWEERGPSWRGFATGGAKELFRLGASDCARVCVTEAAVDAMSLAALEKLRDDTLYVSTGGGWAPATEDAIRALA
;
A
#
# COMPACT_ATOMS: atom_id res chain seq x y z
N HIS A 1 -3.72 19.11 14.05
CA HIS A 1 -4.42 18.12 13.21
C HIS A 1 -3.65 17.96 11.91
N GLY A 2 -3.52 16.73 11.39
CA GLY A 2 -2.85 16.46 10.13
C GLY A 2 -3.55 15.30 9.41
N SER A 3 -3.34 15.20 8.10
CA SER A 3 -3.77 14.07 7.28
C SER A 3 -2.59 13.15 7.02
N MET A 4 -2.83 11.84 7.09
CA MET A 4 -1.89 10.84 6.58
C MET A 4 -2.16 10.63 5.09
N TRP A 5 -1.10 10.55 4.30
CA TRP A 5 -1.16 10.26 2.86
C TRP A 5 -0.27 9.05 2.58
N ALA A 6 -0.80 8.06 1.89
CA ALA A 6 -0.08 6.83 1.53
C ALA A 6 0.01 6.71 0.02
N ALA A 7 1.22 6.82 -0.52
CA ALA A 7 1.47 6.70 -1.95
C ALA A 7 1.39 5.23 -2.39
N HIS A 8 0.68 4.99 -3.49
CA HIS A 8 0.78 3.75 -4.25
C HIS A 8 1.83 3.95 -5.34
N THR A 9 2.72 2.98 -5.50
CA THR A 9 3.79 3.01 -6.49
C THR A 9 3.64 1.90 -7.52
N ASP A 10 4.35 2.02 -8.63
CA ASP A 10 4.60 0.89 -9.54
C ASP A 10 5.85 0.10 -9.13
N SER A 11 6.23 -0.91 -9.91
CA SER A 11 7.46 -1.70 -9.70
C SER A 11 8.76 -0.91 -9.93
N ARG A 12 8.67 0.34 -10.38
CA ARG A 12 9.79 1.28 -10.57
C ARG A 12 9.75 2.41 -9.54
N ASP A 13 9.01 2.22 -8.44
CA ASP A 13 8.79 3.21 -7.38
C ASP A 13 8.16 4.53 -7.85
N THR A 14 7.53 4.55 -9.03
CA THR A 14 6.82 5.73 -9.53
C THR A 14 5.45 5.82 -8.89
N VAL A 15 5.09 6.99 -8.33
CA VAL A 15 3.78 7.19 -7.73
C VAL A 15 2.68 7.12 -8.79
N THR A 16 1.76 6.17 -8.63
CA THR A 16 0.62 5.94 -9.53
C THR A 16 -0.69 6.46 -8.96
N GLY A 17 -0.76 6.64 -7.64
CA GLY A 17 -1.89 7.23 -6.93
C GLY A 17 -1.58 7.32 -5.44
N TRP A 18 -2.56 7.75 -4.64
CA TRP A 18 -2.42 7.80 -3.19
C TRP A 18 -3.79 7.74 -2.51
N GLU A 19 -3.79 7.23 -1.29
CA GLU A 19 -4.93 7.40 -0.38
C GLU A 19 -4.64 8.41 0.72
N GLU A 20 -5.67 9.12 1.16
CA GLU A 20 -5.62 9.98 2.34
C GLU A 20 -6.48 9.39 3.46
N ARG A 21 -5.99 9.58 4.69
CA ARG A 21 -6.76 9.46 5.92
C ARG A 21 -6.64 10.78 6.69
N GLY A 22 -7.58 11.68 6.41
CA GLY A 22 -7.66 13.01 7.02
C GLY A 22 -8.99 13.28 7.74
N PRO A 23 -9.06 14.39 8.47
CA PRO A 23 -10.30 14.86 9.09
C PRO A 23 -11.33 15.36 8.07
N SER A 24 -10.86 15.91 6.94
CA SER A 24 -11.73 16.53 5.92
C SER A 24 -11.98 15.65 4.69
N TRP A 25 -11.09 14.69 4.40
CA TRP A 25 -11.25 13.76 3.29
C TRP A 25 -10.65 12.39 3.61
N ARG A 26 -11.30 11.35 3.09
CA ARG A 26 -10.88 9.95 3.19
C ARG A 26 -11.22 9.28 1.88
N GLY A 27 -10.22 8.78 1.18
CA GLY A 27 -10.43 8.15 -0.11
C GLY A 27 -9.13 7.93 -0.86
N PHE A 28 -9.29 7.55 -2.12
CA PHE A 28 -8.20 7.37 -3.07
C PHE A 28 -8.26 8.48 -4.13
N ALA A 29 -7.11 8.98 -4.56
CA ALA A 29 -7.00 10.09 -5.50
C ALA A 29 -7.74 9.80 -6.82
N THR A 30 -8.62 10.72 -7.24
CA THR A 30 -9.33 10.59 -8.52
C THR A 30 -8.33 10.62 -9.68
N GLY A 31 -8.47 9.68 -10.62
CA GLY A 31 -7.59 9.55 -11.79
C GLY A 31 -6.25 8.84 -11.51
N GLY A 32 -5.94 8.52 -10.24
CA GLY A 32 -4.80 7.68 -9.90
C GLY A 32 -5.07 6.20 -10.16
N ALA A 33 -4.01 5.43 -10.46
CA ALA A 33 -4.10 3.98 -10.57
C ALA A 33 -3.87 3.31 -9.22
N LYS A 34 -4.74 2.36 -8.87
CA LYS A 34 -4.64 1.55 -7.65
C LYS A 34 -3.71 0.36 -7.90
N GLU A 35 -2.40 0.59 -7.90
CA GLU A 35 -1.44 -0.51 -7.73
C GLU A 35 -1.38 -0.90 -6.26
N LEU A 36 -0.25 -0.71 -5.58
CA LEU A 36 -0.11 -1.06 -4.17
C LEU A 36 0.62 0.05 -3.41
N PHE A 37 0.14 0.36 -2.21
CA PHE A 37 1.01 0.91 -1.17
C PHE A 37 1.98 -0.19 -0.74
N ARG A 38 3.26 0.15 -0.56
CA ARG A 38 4.33 -0.80 -0.19
C ARG A 38 5.16 -0.24 0.96
N LEU A 39 5.42 -1.07 1.96
CA LEU A 39 6.26 -0.76 3.11
C LEU A 39 7.07 -1.99 3.49
N GLY A 40 8.39 -1.86 3.68
CA GLY A 40 9.27 -2.96 4.06
C GLY A 40 10.25 -3.35 2.95
N ALA A 41 10.88 -4.51 3.10
CA ALA A 41 11.87 -5.01 2.14
C ALA A 41 11.19 -5.51 0.86
N SER A 42 11.68 -5.07 -0.31
CA SER A 42 11.14 -5.49 -1.61
C SER A 42 11.57 -6.90 -2.04
N ASP A 43 12.71 -7.37 -1.53
CA ASP A 43 13.23 -8.73 -1.74
C ASP A 43 13.00 -9.56 -0.48
N CYS A 44 11.73 -9.93 -0.27
CA CYS A 44 11.27 -10.58 0.96
C CYS A 44 10.64 -11.94 0.67
N ALA A 45 10.72 -12.86 1.63
CA ALA A 45 10.08 -14.17 1.52
C ALA A 45 8.58 -14.15 1.90
N ARG A 46 8.11 -13.06 2.51
CA ARG A 46 6.75 -12.96 3.06
C ARG A 46 6.06 -11.67 2.61
N VAL A 47 4.84 -11.79 2.10
CA VAL A 47 4.00 -10.64 1.74
C VAL A 47 2.74 -10.62 2.60
N CYS A 48 2.45 -9.49 3.22
CA CYS A 48 1.22 -9.24 3.97
C CYS A 48 0.33 -8.26 3.20
N VAL A 49 -0.79 -8.75 2.66
CA VAL A 49 -1.75 -7.93 1.90
C VAL A 49 -2.89 -7.47 2.82
N THR A 50 -3.19 -6.17 2.80
CA THR A 50 -4.24 -5.54 3.60
C THR A 50 -5.17 -4.65 2.76
N GLU A 51 -6.31 -4.24 3.32
CA GLU A 51 -7.28 -3.41 2.60
C GLU A 51 -6.83 -1.94 2.50
N ALA A 52 -6.38 -1.33 3.60
CA ALA A 52 -5.93 0.07 3.63
C ALA A 52 -4.47 0.19 4.12
N ALA A 53 -3.77 1.25 3.71
CA ALA A 53 -2.36 1.45 4.05
C ALA A 53 -2.16 1.61 5.56
N VAL A 54 -3.17 2.15 6.27
CA VAL A 54 -3.16 2.20 7.74
C VAL A 54 -3.10 0.82 8.38
N ASP A 55 -3.72 -0.20 7.77
CA ASP A 55 -3.68 -1.57 8.28
C ASP A 55 -2.29 -2.18 8.06
N ALA A 56 -1.71 -1.99 6.87
CA ALA A 56 -0.33 -2.39 6.56
C ALA A 56 0.68 -1.74 7.52
N MET A 57 0.58 -0.43 7.75
CA MET A 57 1.44 0.31 8.67
C MET A 57 1.26 -0.17 10.12
N SER A 58 0.01 -0.44 10.54
CA SER A 58 -0.28 -0.93 11.88
C SER A 58 0.31 -2.32 12.12
N LEU A 59 0.15 -3.23 11.15
CA LEU A 59 0.75 -4.56 11.21
C LEU A 59 2.27 -4.48 11.24
N ALA A 60 2.88 -3.68 10.36
CA ALA A 60 4.32 -3.45 10.35
C ALA A 60 4.81 -2.92 11.71
N ALA A 61 4.09 -2.00 12.34
CA ALA A 61 4.43 -1.49 13.66
C ALA A 61 4.35 -2.57 14.76
N LEU A 62 3.31 -3.41 14.76
CA LEU A 62 3.15 -4.52 15.71
C LEU A 62 4.26 -5.56 15.56
N GLU A 63 4.67 -5.82 14.32
CA GLU A 63 5.72 -6.79 14.01
C GLU A 63 7.13 -6.19 14.01
N LYS A 64 7.26 -4.90 14.36
CA LYS A 64 8.52 -4.15 14.42
C LYS A 64 9.28 -4.10 13.10
N LEU A 65 8.55 -3.93 11.99
CA LEU A 65 9.06 -3.82 10.63
C LEU A 65 10.10 -4.91 10.32
N ARG A 66 9.64 -6.16 10.31
CA ARG A 66 10.48 -7.32 9.96
C ARG A 66 11.21 -7.10 8.64
N ASP A 67 12.46 -7.54 8.59
CA ASP A 67 13.34 -7.49 7.42
C ASP A 67 12.93 -8.48 6.32
N ASP A 68 12.20 -9.54 6.66
CA ASP A 68 11.74 -10.58 5.76
C ASP A 68 10.32 -10.39 5.21
N THR A 69 9.70 -9.23 5.43
CA THR A 69 8.28 -9.00 5.12
C THR A 69 8.03 -7.70 4.35
N LEU A 70 7.28 -7.79 3.26
CA LEU A 70 6.66 -6.65 2.57
C LEU A 70 5.19 -6.52 2.99
N TYR A 71 4.83 -5.35 3.49
CA TYR A 71 3.45 -4.99 3.84
C TYR A 71 2.85 -4.16 2.72
N VAL A 72 1.73 -4.62 2.17
CA VAL A 72 1.07 -3.96 1.04
C VAL A 72 -0.40 -3.68 1.32
N SER A 73 -0.94 -2.67 0.64
CA SER A 73 -2.36 -2.35 0.66
C SER A 73 -2.91 -2.06 -0.73
N THR A 74 -4.17 -2.47 -0.95
CA THR A 74 -4.94 -2.27 -2.18
C THR A 74 -5.69 -0.94 -2.24
N GLY A 75 -5.77 -0.17 -1.14
CA GLY A 75 -6.48 1.12 -1.10
C GLY A 75 -8.01 0.97 -1.21
N GLY A 76 -8.58 -0.02 -0.51
CA GLY A 76 -10.02 -0.23 -0.33
C GLY A 76 -10.76 -0.93 -1.47
N GLY A 77 -10.08 -1.37 -2.53
CA GLY A 77 -10.74 -2.09 -3.63
C GLY A 77 -9.78 -2.82 -4.55
N TRP A 78 -10.30 -3.80 -5.28
CA TRP A 78 -9.53 -4.63 -6.21
C TRP A 78 -9.66 -4.10 -7.63
N ALA A 79 -8.56 -3.67 -8.24
CA ALA A 79 -8.49 -3.27 -9.65
C ALA A 79 -7.60 -4.23 -10.45
N PRO A 80 -7.72 -4.30 -11.78
CA PRO A 80 -6.82 -5.12 -12.61
C PRO A 80 -5.33 -4.85 -12.35
N ALA A 81 -4.95 -3.57 -12.21
CA ALA A 81 -3.58 -3.18 -11.87
C ALA A 81 -3.14 -3.69 -10.48
N THR A 82 -4.06 -3.77 -9.52
CA THR A 82 -3.81 -4.36 -8.20
C THR A 82 -3.53 -5.85 -8.32
N GLU A 83 -4.33 -6.55 -9.12
CA GLU A 83 -4.16 -7.98 -9.37
C GLU A 83 -2.82 -8.29 -10.01
N ASP A 84 -2.48 -7.57 -11.08
CA ASP A 84 -1.20 -7.72 -11.78
C ASP A 84 -0.02 -7.44 -10.84
N ALA A 85 -0.12 -6.39 -10.02
CA ALA A 85 0.88 -6.05 -9.03
C ALA A 85 1.06 -7.14 -7.96
N ILE A 86 -0.04 -7.73 -7.45
CA ILE A 86 0.03 -8.84 -6.48
C ILE A 86 0.62 -10.09 -7.11
N ARG A 87 0.25 -10.41 -8.35
CA ARG A 87 0.81 -11.56 -9.08
C ARG A 87 2.31 -11.40 -9.32
N ALA A 88 2.79 -10.18 -9.51
CA ALA A 88 4.22 -9.90 -9.67
C ALA A 88 5.02 -10.01 -8.36
N LEU A 89 4.36 -10.12 -7.20
CA LEU A 89 5.01 -10.36 -5.90
C LEU A 89 5.20 -11.85 -5.57
N ALA A 90 4.61 -12.75 -6.38
CA ALA A 90 4.68 -14.21 -6.21
C ALA A 90 5.72 -14.84 -7.16
#